data_AF-A0A369T2S7-F1
#
_entry.id   AF-A0A369T2S7-F1
#
_cell.length_a   1.000
_cell.length_b   1.000
_cell.length_c   1.000
_cell.angle_alpha   90.00
_cell.angle_beta   90.00
_cell.angle_gamma   90.00
#
_symmetry.space_group_name_H-M   'P 1'
#
loop_
_entity.id
_entity.type
_entity.pdbx_description
1 polymer ?
#
loop_
_entity_poly.entity_id
_entity_poly.type
_entity_poly.pdbx_seq_one_letter_code
_entity_poly.pdbx_strand_id
1 'polypeptide(L)' 'MRYEITSRPSYSLLKLSLSPGESVTAEAGALIFMSPDFEVQTGAYGGVFRSLKRALLGGESIFLNTFRAL' A
#
# COMPACT_ATOMS: atom_id res chain seq x y z
N MET A 1 6.01 13.91 5.05
CA MET A 1 5.53 13.25 3.82
C MET A 1 5.11 14.30 2.81
N ARG A 2 5.53 14.15 1.54
CA ARG A 2 5.04 14.95 0.41
C ARG A 2 4.38 14.03 -0.63
N TYR A 3 3.39 14.54 -1.36
CA TYR A 3 2.70 13.80 -2.40
C TYR A 3 2.52 14.62 -3.68
N GLU A 4 2.42 13.93 -4.81
CA GLU A 4 2.12 14.48 -6.12
C GLU A 4 1.22 13.49 -6.87
N ILE A 5 0.18 13.98 -7.57
CA ILE A 5 -0.65 13.16 -8.46
C ILE A 5 -0.31 13.51 -9.91
N THR A 6 0.19 12.53 -10.65
CA THR A 6 0.59 12.69 -12.05
C THR A 6 -0.34 11.92 -12.98
N SER A 7 -0.14 12.03 -14.30
CA SER A 7 -0.88 11.28 -15.32
C SER A 7 -2.40 11.47 -15.24
N ARG A 8 -2.85 12.69 -14.96
CA ARG A 8 -4.28 13.03 -14.91
C ARG A 8 -4.84 13.28 -16.33
N PRO A 9 -6.14 13.05 -16.57
CA PRO A 9 -7.15 12.57 -15.61
C PRO A 9 -7.22 11.03 -15.50
N SER A 10 -6.82 10.31 -16.54
CA SER A 10 -6.93 8.84 -16.63
C SER A 10 -5.60 8.17 -16.31
N TYR A 11 -5.62 7.04 -15.58
CA TYR A 11 -4.41 6.35 -15.10
C TYR A 11 -3.55 7.21 -14.17
N SER A 12 -4.22 7.96 -13.28
CA SER A 12 -3.55 8.82 -12.31
C SER A 12 -2.62 8.01 -11.41
N LEU A 13 -1.41 8.54 -11.18
CA LEU A 13 -0.42 7.93 -10.30
C LEU A 13 -0.20 8.79 -9.06
N LEU A 14 -0.13 8.17 -7.89
CA LEU A 14 0.27 8.83 -6.66
C LEU A 14 1.78 8.61 -6.43
N LYS A 15 2.56 9.68 -6.52
CA LYS A 15 3.98 9.68 -6.17
C LYS A 15 4.16 10.23 -4.77
N LEU A 16 4.84 9.48 -3.91
CA LEU A 16 5.10 9.86 -2.52
C LEU A 16 6.59 10.08 -2.29
N SER A 17 6.92 11.06 -1.46
CA SER A 17 8.25 11.24 -0.88
C SER A 17 8.14 11.18 0.63
N LEU A 18 8.76 10.16 1.21
CA LEU A 18 8.75 9.86 2.63
C LEU A 18 10.13 10.17 3.22
N SER A 19 10.14 10.82 4.37
CA SER A 19 11.34 11.00 5.20
C SER A 19 11.59 9.74 6.05
N PRO A 20 12.82 9.51 6.54
CA PRO A 20 13.13 8.35 7.39
C PRO A 20 12.14 8.18 8.53
N GLY A 21 11.62 6.97 8.70
CA GLY A 21 10.62 6.61 9.69
C GLY A 21 9.16 6.84 9.27
N GLU A 22 8.89 7.61 8.21
CA GLU A 22 7.54 7.78 7.69
C GLU A 22 7.08 6.53 6.93
N SER A 23 5.78 6.25 6.98
CA SER A 23 5.19 5.09 6.31
C SER A 23 3.89 5.39 5.60
N VAL A 24 3.57 4.56 4.61
CA VAL A 24 2.28 4.56 3.91
C VAL A 24 1.78 3.14 3.78
N THR A 25 0.47 2.96 3.95
CA THR A 25 -0.20 1.67 3.71
C THR A 25 -1.02 1.76 2.44
N ALA A 26 -0.88 0.75 1.57
CA ALA A 26 -1.63 0.65 0.32
C ALA A 26 -2.10 -0.79 0.08
N GLU A 27 -3.08 -0.93 -0.81
CA GLU A 27 -3.59 -2.23 -1.24
C GLU A 27 -2.52 -3.05 -1.96
N ALA A 28 -2.62 -4.37 -1.87
CA ALA A 28 -1.82 -5.26 -2.70
C ALA A 28 -2.02 -4.93 -4.18
N GLY A 29 -0.91 -4.77 -4.92
CA GLY A 29 -0.92 -4.42 -6.34
C GLY A 29 -0.92 -2.92 -6.65
N ALA A 30 -1.07 -2.04 -5.64
CA ALA A 30 -1.03 -0.58 -5.86
C ALA A 30 0.39 -0.03 -6.14
N LEU A 31 1.43 -0.77 -5.76
CA LEU A 31 2.82 -0.34 -5.97
C LEU A 31 3.23 -0.51 -7.44
N ILE A 32 3.79 0.55 -8.03
CA ILE A 32 4.40 0.53 -9.37
C ILE A 32 5.92 0.43 -9.27
N PHE A 33 6.55 1.34 -8.53
CA PHE A 33 8.00 1.35 -8.27
C PHE A 33 8.29 2.05 -6.94
N MET A 34 9.47 1.78 -6.40
CA MET A 34 9.94 2.29 -5.10
C MET A 34 11.48 2.33 -5.09
N SER A 35 12.06 3.28 -4.36
CA SER A 35 13.51 3.35 -4.10
C SER A 35 13.97 2.22 -3.17
N PRO A 36 15.26 1.82 -3.14
CA PRO A 36 15.70 0.67 -2.35
C PRO A 36 15.56 0.84 -0.82
N ASP A 37 15.53 2.07 -0.31
CA ASP A 37 15.61 2.37 1.14
C ASP A 37 14.25 2.29 1.85
N PHE A 38 13.57 1.16 1.72
CA PHE A 38 12.26 0.91 2.31
C PHE A 38 12.15 -0.48 2.93
N GLU A 39 11.53 -0.54 4.10
CA GLU A 39 11.02 -1.78 4.70
C GLU A 39 9.57 -2.01 4.24
N VAL A 40 9.23 -3.24 3.85
CA VAL A 40 7.87 -3.61 3.43
C VAL A 40 7.30 -4.64 4.38
N GLN A 41 6.15 -4.33 4.97
CA GLN A 41 5.40 -5.24 5.83
C GLN A 41 4.05 -5.55 5.19
N THR A 42 3.83 -6.83 4.84
CA THR A 42 2.55 -7.30 4.30
C THR A 42 1.71 -7.93 5.41
N GLY A 43 0.47 -7.48 5.57
CA GLY A 43 -0.41 -7.98 6.61
C GLY A 43 -1.89 -7.96 6.23
N ALA A 44 -2.65 -8.87 6.83
CA ALA A 44 -4.11 -8.85 6.78
C ALA A 44 -4.66 -8.15 8.02
N TYR A 45 -5.30 -6.99 7.85
CA TYR A 45 -5.90 -6.26 8.98
C TYR A 45 -7.07 -7.07 9.58
N GLY A 46 -6.97 -7.44 10.86
CA GLY A 46 -8.01 -8.16 11.61
C GLY A 46 -7.78 -9.68 11.80
N GLY A 47 -6.60 -10.20 11.44
CA GLY A 47 -6.21 -11.59 11.59
C GLY A 47 -6.59 -12.46 10.39
N VAL A 48 -5.70 -13.37 9.99
CA VAL A 48 -5.79 -14.16 8.74
C VAL A 48 -7.16 -14.80 8.54
N PHE A 49 -7.72 -15.43 9.57
CA PHE A 49 -9.00 -16.15 9.50
C PHE A 49 -10.22 -15.24 9.31
N ARG A 50 -10.22 -14.08 9.99
CA ARG A 50 -11.32 -13.11 9.92
C ARG A 50 -11.29 -12.33 8.59
N SER A 51 -10.09 -12.06 8.11
CA SER A 51 -9.86 -11.42 6.82
C SER A 51 -10.20 -12.38 5.67
N LEU A 52 -9.82 -13.66 5.74
CA LEU A 52 -10.15 -14.66 4.71
C LEU A 52 -11.67 -14.85 4.55
N LYS A 53 -12.43 -14.89 5.66
CA LYS A 53 -13.90 -14.95 5.62
C LYS A 53 -14.52 -13.72 4.94
N ARG A 54 -13.92 -12.52 5.09
CA ARG A 54 -14.37 -11.32 4.36
C ARG A 54 -13.97 -11.35 2.89
N ALA A 55 -12.75 -11.77 2.55
CA ALA A 55 -12.30 -11.89 1.17
C ALA A 55 -13.18 -12.86 0.35
N LEU A 56 -13.54 -14.01 0.93
CA LEU A 56 -14.39 -15.01 0.27
C LEU A 56 -15.84 -14.55 0.08
N LEU A 57 -16.34 -13.64 0.93
CA LEU A 57 -17.71 -13.15 0.88
C LEU A 57 -17.86 -11.81 0.12
N GLY A 58 -16.77 -11.02 0.03
CA GLY A 58 -16.77 -9.67 -0.53
C GLY A 58 -15.94 -9.48 -1.79
N GLY A 59 -15.08 -10.45 -2.16
CA GLY A 59 -14.25 -10.38 -3.39
C GLY A 59 -13.13 -9.32 -3.37
N GLU A 60 -12.99 -8.56 -2.27
CA GLU A 60 -11.97 -7.51 -2.13
C GLU A 60 -10.63 -8.04 -1.61
N SER A 61 -9.54 -7.38 -2.00
CA SER A 61 -8.20 -7.68 -1.49
C SER A 61 -8.11 -7.31 -0.01
N ILE A 62 -7.76 -8.29 0.82
CA ILE A 62 -7.62 -8.13 2.28
C ILE A 62 -6.17 -7.92 2.72
N PHE A 63 -5.24 -7.90 1.78
CA PHE A 63 -3.82 -7.78 2.02
C PHE A 63 -3.39 -6.33 1.77
N LEU A 64 -2.89 -5.70 2.83
CA LEU A 64 -2.31 -4.37 2.74
C LEU A 64 -0.80 -4.46 2.93
N ASN A 65 -0.08 -3.63 2.19
CA ASN A 65 1.36 -3.46 2.30
C ASN A 65 1.63 -2.13 2.98
N THR A 66 2.44 -2.15 4.04
CA THR A 66 2.97 -0.95 4.67
C THR A 66 4.40 -0.77 4.23
N PHE A 67 4.68 0.36 3.57
CA PHE A 67 6.01 0.77 3.12
C PHE A 67 6.53 1.81 4.10
N ARG A 68 7.68 1.55 4.73
CA ARG A 68 8.31 2.45 5.68
C ARG A 68 9.68 2.87 5.17
N ALA A 69 9.91 4.16 5.05
CA ALA A 69 11.23 4.69 4.69
C ALA A 69 12.21 4.45 5.83
N LEU A 70 13.38 3.91 5.49
CA LEU A 70 14.47 3.64 6.44
C LEU A 70 15.28 4.91 6.76
#